data_AF-A0A8B8AXF5-F1
#
_entry.id   AF-A0A8B8AXF5-F1
#
_cell.length_a   1.000
_cell.length_b   1.000
_cell.length_c   1.000
_cell.angle_alpha   90.00
_cell.angle_beta   90.00
_cell.angle_gamma   90.00
#
_symmetry.space_group_name_H-M   'P 1'
#
loop_
_entity.id
_entity.type
_entity.pdbx_description
1 polymer ?
#
loop_
_entity_poly.entity_id
_entity_poly.type
_entity_poly.pdbx_seq_one_letter_code
_entity_poly.pdbx_strand_id
1 'polypeptide(L)'
;MAICTLCLIGAVIFGCSTGQVVYRSKGFKDNFMFEFDEICKEMDCNNAQYNYHRNSCQGPHHWSQVTPCWSKCSSFHQSPVNILTNSALYRPLGNLQFSNVCERVGINLTHKGHTPHFYVRENSSVILRNVPHKSEHCYVFRDIHVHLGRTEGRGSEHAFDGAFSPMEVTVLYHIQRTYRSHFTTCPK
;
A
#
# COMPACT_ATOMS: atom_id res chain seq x y z
N MET A 1 -4.72 -11.77 8.42
CA MET A 1 -3.47 -12.11 7.69
C MET A 1 -2.53 -10.92 7.83
N ALA A 2 -1.49 -11.00 8.66
CA ALA A 2 -0.56 -9.89 8.84
C ALA A 2 0.37 -9.83 7.62
N ILE A 3 0.13 -8.87 6.73
CA ILE A 3 1.04 -8.60 5.61
C ILE A 3 2.21 -7.83 6.22
N CYS A 4 3.35 -8.52 6.32
CA CYS A 4 4.62 -7.90 6.66
C CYS A 4 5.06 -7.10 5.43
N THR A 5 4.56 -5.88 5.27
CA THR A 5 4.93 -5.00 4.17
C THR A 5 6.28 -4.38 4.49
N LEU A 6 7.32 -4.76 3.76
CA LEU A 6 8.56 -3.99 3.75
C LEU A 6 8.24 -2.65 3.08
N CYS A 7 8.21 -1.56 3.86
CA CYS A 7 7.99 -0.23 3.32
C CYS A 7 9.31 0.28 2.73
N LEU A 8 9.51 0.06 1.42
CA LEU A 8 10.56 0.74 0.66
C LEU A 8 9.99 2.08 0.19
N ILE A 9 10.36 3.16 0.87
CA ILE A 9 9.96 4.51 0.47
C ILE A 9 11.05 5.02 -0.45
N GLY A 10 10.84 4.83 -1.75
CA GLY A 10 11.65 5.42 -2.81
C GLY A 10 10.77 6.29 -3.68
N ALA A 11 11.23 7.48 -4.04
CA ALA A 11 10.69 8.19 -5.19
C ALA A 11 11.08 7.40 -6.45
N VAL A 12 10.23 6.49 -6.89
CA VAL A 12 10.47 5.76 -8.14
C VAL A 12 9.94 6.60 -9.29
N ILE A 13 10.83 7.40 -9.88
CA ILE A 13 10.54 8.13 -11.12
C ILE A 13 10.70 7.14 -12.28
N PHE A 14 9.58 6.57 -12.74
CA PHE A 14 9.57 5.79 -13.99
C PHE A 14 9.50 6.75 -15.18
N GLY A 15 10.62 6.93 -15.87
CA GLY A 15 10.67 7.51 -17.21
C GLY A 15 10.35 6.45 -18.26
N CYS A 16 9.07 6.28 -18.59
CA CYS A 16 8.67 5.62 -19.84
C CYS A 16 7.52 6.40 -20.49
N SER A 17 7.61 6.59 -21.81
CA SER A 17 6.80 7.50 -22.62
C SER A 17 5.28 7.34 -22.48
N THR A 18 4.59 8.45 -22.71
CA THR A 18 3.15 8.73 -22.60
C THR A 18 2.20 7.57 -22.98
N GLY A 19 1.76 6.81 -21.97
CA GLY A 19 0.48 6.11 -21.98
C GLY A 19 -0.55 6.98 -21.25
N GLN A 20 -1.55 7.49 -21.98
CA GLN A 20 -2.62 8.28 -21.39
C GLN A 20 -3.54 7.36 -20.57
N VAL A 21 -3.55 7.50 -19.24
CA VAL A 21 -4.57 6.85 -18.40
C VAL A 21 -5.85 7.65 -18.54
N VAL A 22 -6.77 7.18 -19.37
CA VAL A 22 -8.08 7.81 -19.57
C VAL A 22 -9.01 7.37 -18.45
N TYR A 23 -9.22 8.23 -17.46
CA TYR A 23 -10.28 8.06 -16.47
C TYR A 23 -11.63 8.38 -17.11
N ARG A 24 -12.55 7.42 -17.09
CA ARG A 24 -13.97 7.67 -17.38
C ARG A 24 -14.73 7.60 -16.06
N SER A 25 -14.76 8.71 -15.31
CA SER A 25 -15.64 8.81 -14.15
C SER A 25 -17.08 9.01 -14.63
N LYS A 26 -18.00 8.16 -14.17
CA LYS A 26 -19.41 8.55 -14.10
C LYS A 26 -19.57 9.32 -12.78
N GLY A 27 -20.11 10.52 -12.87
CA GLY A 27 -20.15 11.52 -11.80
C GLY A 27 -20.54 10.97 -10.43
N PHE A 28 -19.76 11.39 -9.43
CA PHE A 28 -20.00 11.19 -8.01
C PHE A 28 -21.11 12.17 -7.58
N LYS A 29 -22.25 11.65 -7.12
CA LYS A 29 -23.27 12.46 -6.45
C LYS A 29 -23.10 12.27 -4.95
N ASP A 30 -22.56 13.28 -4.30
CA ASP A 30 -22.61 13.43 -2.85
C ASP A 30 -24.05 13.69 -2.42
N ASN A 31 -24.63 12.74 -1.70
CA ASN A 31 -25.71 12.93 -0.72
C ASN A 31 -26.12 11.55 -0.18
N PHE A 32 -25.36 11.02 0.77
CA PHE A 32 -25.85 9.93 1.61
C PHE A 32 -25.32 10.11 3.03
N MET A 33 -26.14 10.72 3.88
CA MET A 33 -26.00 10.60 5.32
C MET A 33 -26.66 9.28 5.72
N PHE A 34 -25.84 8.28 6.07
CA PHE A 34 -26.32 7.09 6.77
C PHE A 34 -25.99 7.25 8.25
N GLU A 35 -27.03 7.28 9.07
CA GLU A 35 -26.97 7.06 10.51
C GLU A 35 -26.82 5.55 10.71
N PHE A 36 -25.58 5.07 10.85
CA PHE A 36 -25.30 3.67 11.19
C PHE A 36 -25.15 3.56 12.71
N ASP A 37 -25.93 2.68 13.34
CA ASP A 37 -25.58 2.11 14.64
C ASP A 37 -24.19 1.46 14.48
N GLU A 38 -23.13 2.15 14.91
CA GLU A 38 -21.75 1.68 14.71
C GLU A 38 -21.52 0.42 15.57
N ILE A 39 -21.58 -0.76 14.95
CA ILE A 39 -21.02 -1.97 15.56
C ILE A 39 -19.50 -1.80 15.58
N CYS A 40 -18.98 -1.39 16.73
CA CYS A 40 -17.56 -1.08 16.91
C CYS A 40 -16.67 -2.31 17.05
N LYS A 41 -17.24 -3.50 17.28
CA LYS A 41 -16.53 -4.75 17.50
C LYS A 41 -17.08 -5.86 16.63
N GLU A 42 -16.20 -6.55 15.93
CA GLU A 42 -16.52 -7.69 15.08
C GLU A 42 -15.52 -8.83 15.31
N MET A 43 -16.03 -10.01 15.65
CA MET A 43 -15.19 -11.18 15.93
C MET A 43 -14.73 -11.88 14.66
N ASP A 44 -15.55 -11.87 13.60
CA ASP A 44 -15.19 -12.41 12.29
C ASP A 44 -14.37 -11.38 11.50
N CYS A 45 -13.09 -11.69 11.33
CA CYS A 45 -12.13 -10.85 10.64
C CYS A 45 -12.50 -10.54 9.18
N ASN A 46 -13.37 -11.34 8.56
CA ASN A 46 -13.85 -11.11 7.19
C ASN A 46 -14.97 -10.07 7.12
N ASN A 47 -15.71 -9.88 8.22
CA ASN A 47 -16.83 -8.96 8.31
C ASN A 47 -16.43 -7.62 8.93
N ALA A 48 -15.30 -7.59 9.65
CA ALA A 48 -14.81 -6.39 10.35
C ALA A 48 -14.65 -5.21 9.38
N GLN A 49 -15.18 -4.06 9.79
CA GLN A 49 -15.12 -2.79 9.04
C GLN A 49 -14.25 -1.78 9.77
N TYR A 50 -13.67 -0.85 9.02
CA TYR A 50 -12.91 0.26 9.56
C TYR A 50 -13.21 1.53 8.78
N ASN A 51 -12.84 2.68 9.34
CA ASN A 51 -12.87 3.94 8.61
C ASN A 51 -11.70 4.84 9.02
N TYR A 52 -11.61 6.01 8.39
CA TYR A 52 -10.56 7.01 8.64
C TYR A 52 -11.03 8.17 9.52
N HIS A 53 -12.27 8.14 10.04
CA HIS A 53 -12.78 9.17 10.93
C HIS A 53 -12.17 9.00 12.32
N ARG A 54 -11.27 9.91 12.71
CA ARG A 54 -10.51 9.81 13.97
C ARG A 54 -11.38 9.64 15.22
N ASN A 55 -12.59 10.21 15.22
CA ASN A 55 -13.49 10.19 16.36
C ASN A 55 -14.47 9.01 16.33
N SER A 56 -14.51 8.22 15.25
CA SER A 56 -15.34 7.01 15.17
C SER A 56 -14.71 5.89 15.99
N CYS A 57 -15.55 5.01 16.54
CA CYS A 57 -15.07 3.80 17.21
C CYS A 57 -14.45 2.77 16.24
N GLN A 58 -14.64 2.95 14.93
CA GLN A 58 -13.98 2.21 13.85
C GLN A 58 -12.82 3.00 13.22
N GLY A 59 -12.48 4.16 13.79
CA GLY A 59 -11.41 5.03 13.35
C GLY A 59 -10.01 4.50 13.69
N PRO A 60 -8.94 5.10 13.13
CA PRO A 60 -7.58 4.58 13.27
C PRO A 60 -7.07 4.41 14.70
N HIS A 61 -7.54 5.24 15.64
CA HIS A 61 -7.20 5.13 17.06
C HIS A 61 -7.74 3.84 17.71
N HIS A 62 -8.73 3.20 17.09
CA HIS A 62 -9.44 2.04 17.62
C HIS A 62 -9.27 0.77 16.76
N TRP A 63 -8.57 0.82 15.62
CA TRP A 63 -8.45 -0.33 14.71
C TRP A 63 -7.98 -1.62 15.38
N SER A 64 -7.08 -1.54 16.36
CA SER A 64 -6.62 -2.73 17.10
C SER A 64 -7.68 -3.38 17.99
N GLN A 65 -8.77 -2.67 18.26
CA GLN A 65 -9.86 -3.05 19.17
C GLN A 65 -11.11 -3.51 18.41
N VAL A 66 -11.21 -3.19 17.11
CA VAL A 66 -12.37 -3.56 16.28
C VAL A 66 -12.48 -5.08 16.15
N THR A 67 -11.37 -5.78 15.90
CA THR A 67 -11.37 -7.24 15.76
C THR A 67 -10.07 -7.85 16.27
N PRO A 68 -10.08 -9.07 16.84
CA PRO A 68 -8.87 -9.74 17.31
C PRO A 68 -7.77 -9.88 16.24
N CYS A 69 -8.14 -10.01 14.97
CA CYS A 69 -7.20 -10.13 13.85
C CYS A 69 -6.38 -8.86 13.58
N TRP A 70 -6.83 -7.70 14.04
CA TRP A 70 -6.16 -6.41 13.83
C TRP A 70 -5.39 -5.93 15.05
N SER A 71 -5.20 -6.80 16.06
CA SER A 71 -4.39 -6.52 17.26
C SER A 71 -2.97 -6.00 16.95
N LYS A 72 -2.44 -6.26 15.75
CA LYS A 72 -1.14 -5.74 15.30
C LYS A 72 -1.14 -4.23 14.99
N CYS A 73 -2.31 -3.60 14.82
CA CYS A 73 -2.44 -2.16 14.62
C CYS A 73 -1.96 -1.33 15.82
N SER A 74 -1.80 -1.94 17.00
CA SER A 74 -1.21 -1.30 18.19
C SER A 74 0.20 -1.79 18.50
N SER A 75 0.92 -2.33 17.50
CA SER A 75 2.31 -2.77 17.67
C SER A 75 3.32 -1.63 17.50
N PHE A 76 4.59 -1.88 17.86
CA PHE A 76 5.64 -0.85 17.85
C PHE A 76 6.23 -0.53 16.47
N HIS A 77 6.01 -1.41 15.47
CA HIS A 77 6.57 -1.25 14.13
C HIS A 77 5.42 -1.07 13.15
N GLN A 78 4.78 0.10 13.19
CA GLN A 78 3.70 0.48 12.29
C GLN A 78 4.16 1.54 11.30
N SER A 79 3.57 1.49 10.12
CA SER A 79 3.59 2.56 9.13
C SER A 79 2.21 3.26 9.15
N PRO A 80 2.11 4.51 8.68
CA PRO A 80 3.21 5.34 8.16
C PRO A 80 4.10 5.95 9.25
N VAL A 81 5.21 6.56 8.84
CA VAL A 81 6.14 7.30 9.70
C VAL A 81 6.49 8.67 9.13
N ASN A 82 6.96 9.57 9.99
CA ASN A 82 7.67 10.78 9.57
C ASN A 82 9.17 10.47 9.43
N ILE A 83 9.69 10.59 8.22
CA ILE A 83 11.11 10.39 7.92
C ILE A 83 11.84 11.70 8.21
N LEU A 84 12.65 11.71 9.26
CA LEU A 84 13.58 12.80 9.53
C LEU A 84 14.84 12.60 8.70
N THR A 85 15.01 13.39 7.65
CA THR A 85 16.09 13.21 6.67
C THR A 85 17.46 13.36 7.30
N ASN A 86 17.61 14.29 8.25
CA ASN A 86 18.85 14.53 9.00
C ASN A 86 19.21 13.39 9.98
N SER A 87 18.24 12.56 10.37
CA SER A 87 18.46 11.41 11.24
C SER A 87 18.63 10.09 10.46
N ALA A 88 18.48 10.14 9.13
CA ALA A 88 18.62 8.96 8.28
C ALA A 88 20.10 8.56 8.17
N LEU A 89 20.36 7.25 8.33
CA LEU A 89 21.70 6.71 8.18
C LEU A 89 21.97 6.38 6.71
N TYR A 90 22.92 7.07 6.10
CA TYR A 90 23.41 6.68 4.79
C TYR A 90 24.13 5.32 4.88
N ARG A 91 23.69 4.39 4.02
CA ARG A 91 24.31 3.08 3.83
C ARG A 91 24.41 2.84 2.32
N PRO A 92 25.58 2.40 1.80
CA PRO A 92 25.74 2.06 0.39
C PRO A 92 25.08 0.72 0.08
N LEU A 93 23.75 0.71 0.16
CA LEU A 93 22.91 -0.42 -0.22
C LEU A 93 22.80 -0.36 -1.74
N GLY A 94 23.27 -1.39 -2.44
CA GLY A 94 23.29 -1.40 -3.90
C GLY A 94 21.91 -1.06 -4.50
N ASN A 95 21.88 -0.65 -5.77
CA ASN A 95 20.66 -0.18 -6.42
C ASN A 95 19.56 -1.24 -6.43
N LEU A 96 18.32 -0.82 -6.20
CA LEU A 96 17.15 -1.65 -6.49
C LEU A 96 17.18 -2.07 -7.96
N GLN A 97 16.89 -3.33 -8.22
CA GLN A 97 16.91 -3.88 -9.57
C GLN A 97 15.48 -4.20 -10.01
N PHE A 98 15.06 -3.59 -11.11
CA PHE A 98 13.73 -3.81 -11.66
C PHE A 98 13.82 -4.52 -13.01
N SER A 99 12.92 -5.47 -13.24
CA SER A 99 12.76 -6.15 -14.53
C SER A 99 11.35 -5.95 -15.06
N ASN A 100 11.23 -5.86 -16.38
CA ASN A 100 9.96 -5.83 -17.12
C ASN A 100 9.03 -4.67 -16.76
N VAL A 101 9.55 -3.58 -16.18
CA VAL A 101 8.74 -2.41 -15.75
C VAL A 101 8.01 -1.70 -16.89
N CYS A 102 8.43 -1.91 -18.14
CA CYS A 102 7.78 -1.36 -19.32
C CYS A 102 6.71 -2.31 -19.91
N GLU A 103 6.55 -3.52 -19.37
CA GLU A 103 5.54 -4.45 -19.84
C GLU A 103 4.14 -4.04 -19.37
N ARG A 104 3.14 -4.32 -20.22
CA ARG A 104 1.74 -4.07 -19.87
C ARG A 104 1.25 -5.19 -18.95
N VAL A 105 0.79 -4.79 -17.78
CA VAL A 105 0.21 -5.71 -16.79
C VAL A 105 -1.31 -5.53 -16.77
N GLY A 106 -2.06 -6.63 -16.83
CA GLY A 106 -3.52 -6.59 -16.70
C GLY A 106 -3.93 -6.25 -15.26
N ILE A 107 -4.65 -5.14 -15.08
CA ILE A 107 -5.09 -4.64 -13.76
C ILE A 107 -6.62 -4.73 -13.64
N ASN A 108 -7.10 -5.14 -12.47
CA ASN A 108 -8.47 -4.93 -12.02
C ASN A 108 -8.54 -3.74 -11.06
N LEU A 109 -9.65 -3.00 -11.12
CA LEU A 109 -9.93 -1.87 -10.23
C LEU A 109 -11.12 -2.22 -9.33
N THR A 110 -10.92 -2.07 -8.03
CA THR A 110 -12.02 -2.13 -7.06
C THR A 110 -12.04 -0.87 -6.22
N HIS A 111 -13.24 -0.46 -5.80
CA HIS A 111 -13.44 0.60 -4.83
C HIS A 111 -14.08 -0.01 -3.58
N LYS A 112 -13.29 -0.19 -2.52
CA LYS A 112 -13.76 -0.77 -1.24
C LYS A 112 -14.15 0.31 -0.23
N GLY A 113 -14.73 1.42 -0.71
CA GLY A 113 -15.25 2.51 0.14
C GLY A 113 -14.22 3.44 0.76
N HIS A 114 -12.92 3.25 0.51
CA HIS A 114 -11.86 4.07 1.11
C HIS A 114 -10.91 4.68 0.08
N THR A 115 -10.33 3.84 -0.77
CA THR A 115 -9.42 4.26 -1.84
C THR A 115 -9.60 3.36 -3.06
N PRO A 116 -9.27 3.85 -4.27
CA PRO A 116 -9.18 2.99 -5.45
C PRO A 116 -8.04 1.98 -5.23
N HIS A 117 -8.36 0.70 -5.34
CA HIS A 117 -7.42 -0.39 -5.23
C HIS A 117 -7.23 -1.03 -6.61
N PHE A 118 -6.01 -0.90 -7.13
CA PHE A 118 -5.57 -1.52 -8.37
C PHE A 118 -4.79 -2.78 -8.03
N TYR A 119 -5.21 -3.93 -8.57
CA TYR A 119 -4.50 -5.20 -8.34
C TYR A 119 -4.33 -5.95 -9.65
N VAL A 120 -3.23 -6.69 -9.77
CA VAL A 120 -2.94 -7.49 -10.95
C VAL A 120 -3.99 -8.60 -11.08
N ARG A 121 -4.55 -8.76 -12.29
CA ARG A 121 -5.57 -9.77 -12.61
C ARG A 121 -5.01 -11.19 -12.62
N GLU A 122 -3.79 -11.33 -13.12
CA GLU A 122 -3.07 -12.61 -13.28
C GLU A 122 -1.68 -12.53 -12.64
N ASN A 123 -0.71 -13.32 -13.10
CA ASN A 123 0.67 -13.18 -12.63
C ASN A 123 1.35 -11.98 -13.31
N SER A 124 2.05 -11.14 -12.54
CA SER A 124 2.90 -10.10 -13.11
C SER A 124 4.27 -10.64 -13.48
N SER A 125 4.81 -10.18 -14.60
CA SER A 125 6.21 -10.36 -15.01
C SER A 125 7.14 -9.28 -14.44
N VAL A 126 6.59 -8.25 -13.78
CA VAL A 126 7.35 -7.14 -13.19
C VAL A 126 7.96 -7.60 -11.87
N ILE A 127 9.29 -7.58 -11.80
CA ILE A 127 10.05 -8.12 -10.67
C ILE A 127 10.95 -7.04 -10.08
N LEU A 128 10.94 -6.95 -8.75
CA LEU A 128 11.86 -6.19 -7.93
C LEU A 128 12.87 -7.14 -7.26
N ARG A 129 14.16 -6.84 -7.38
CA ARG A 129 15.29 -7.55 -6.79
C ARG A 129 16.22 -6.59 -6.05
N ASN A 130 17.17 -7.16 -5.31
CA ASN A 130 18.18 -6.44 -4.54
C ASN A 130 17.57 -5.49 -3.49
N VAL A 131 16.49 -5.94 -2.85
CA VAL A 131 15.87 -5.21 -1.73
C VAL A 131 16.84 -5.24 -0.53
N PRO A 132 17.15 -4.10 0.10
CA PRO A 132 18.05 -4.06 1.26
C PRO A 132 17.66 -5.05 2.36
N HIS A 133 18.65 -5.78 2.88
CA HIS A 133 18.48 -6.84 3.89
C HIS A 133 17.59 -8.04 3.48
N LYS A 134 17.18 -8.10 2.20
CA LYS A 134 16.32 -9.14 1.60
C LYS A 134 16.73 -9.45 0.16
N SER A 135 18.03 -9.35 -0.15
CA SER A 135 18.57 -9.51 -1.51
C SER A 135 18.42 -10.93 -2.06
N GLU A 136 18.22 -11.91 -1.19
CA GLU A 136 17.95 -13.32 -1.52
C GLU A 136 16.56 -13.55 -2.12
N HIS A 137 15.67 -12.57 -2.04
CA HIS A 137 14.29 -12.69 -2.49
C HIS A 137 14.02 -11.91 -3.79
N CYS A 138 13.13 -12.50 -4.60
CA CYS A 138 12.47 -11.85 -5.71
C CYS A 138 11.06 -11.44 -5.31
N TYR A 139 10.68 -10.21 -5.65
CA TYR A 139 9.38 -9.64 -5.33
C TYR A 139 8.62 -9.36 -6.62
N VAL A 140 7.43 -9.93 -6.75
CA VAL A 140 6.56 -9.77 -7.93
C VAL A 140 5.57 -8.65 -7.65
N PHE A 141 5.37 -7.76 -8.63
CA PHE A 141 4.40 -6.67 -8.53
C PHE A 141 2.98 -7.21 -8.35
N ARG A 142 2.23 -6.60 -7.43
CA ARG A 142 0.90 -7.08 -7.03
C ARG A 142 -0.18 -6.03 -7.18
N ASP A 143 -0.02 -4.92 -6.46
CA ASP A 143 -1.10 -3.97 -6.22
C ASP A 143 -0.56 -2.54 -6.19
N ILE A 144 -1.39 -1.55 -6.51
CA ILE A 144 -1.15 -0.12 -6.30
C ILE A 144 -2.28 0.44 -5.45
N HIS A 145 -1.93 1.09 -4.35
CA HIS A 145 -2.85 1.86 -3.51
C HIS A 145 -2.54 3.34 -3.66
N VAL A 146 -3.58 4.16 -3.68
CA VAL A 146 -3.44 5.61 -3.79
C VAL A 146 -4.08 6.25 -2.55
N HIS A 147 -3.29 7.04 -1.83
CA HIS A 147 -3.74 7.83 -0.69
C HIS A 147 -3.83 9.28 -1.14
N LEU A 148 -5.00 9.85 -0.95
CA LEU A 148 -5.34 11.23 -1.28
C LEU A 148 -5.88 11.89 -0.03
N GLY A 149 -5.62 13.18 0.11
CA GLY A 149 -6.27 13.97 1.13
C GLY A 149 -7.31 14.89 0.54
N ARG A 150 -8.02 15.56 1.45
CA ARG A 150 -9.10 16.50 1.09
C ARG A 150 -8.56 17.79 0.46
N THR A 151 -7.29 18.10 0.67
CA THR A 151 -6.67 19.37 0.28
C THR A 151 -5.39 19.12 -0.49
N GLU A 152 -5.08 20.00 -1.44
CA GLU A 152 -3.84 19.96 -2.23
C GLU A 152 -2.56 19.99 -1.38
N GLY A 153 -2.61 20.44 -0.12
CA GLY A 153 -1.41 20.50 0.75
C GLY A 153 -1.13 19.24 1.57
N ARG A 154 -2.02 18.24 1.57
CA ARG A 154 -1.91 17.09 2.48
C ARG A 154 -2.75 15.92 2.03
N GLY A 155 -2.11 14.78 1.78
CA GLY A 155 -2.76 13.51 1.44
C GLY A 155 -1.87 12.27 1.52
N SER A 156 -0.55 12.42 1.56
CA SER A 156 0.35 11.31 1.86
C SER A 156 0.14 10.75 3.27
N GLU A 157 0.42 9.46 3.45
CA GLU A 157 0.45 8.83 4.76
C GLU A 157 1.80 9.09 5.44
N HIS A 158 2.90 8.91 4.70
CA HIS A 158 4.24 9.28 5.13
C HIS A 158 4.47 10.79 5.03
N ALA A 159 5.40 11.26 5.87
CA ALA A 159 5.89 12.63 5.84
C ALA A 159 7.42 12.64 5.77
N PHE A 160 7.99 13.71 5.24
CA PHE A 160 9.42 14.00 5.26
C PHE A 160 9.63 15.30 6.01
N ASP A 161 10.40 15.25 7.10
CA ASP A 161 10.67 16.39 7.97
C ASP A 161 9.40 17.13 8.42
N GLY A 162 8.31 16.37 8.64
CA GLY A 162 6.98 16.87 9.01
C GLY A 162 6.12 17.38 7.86
N ALA A 163 6.66 17.46 6.64
CA ALA A 163 5.92 17.86 5.45
C ALA A 163 5.21 16.66 4.79
N PHE A 164 3.94 16.86 4.44
CA PHE A 164 3.12 15.91 3.69
C PHE A 164 3.06 16.32 2.21
N SER A 165 2.89 15.33 1.34
CA SER A 165 2.60 15.52 -0.07
C SER A 165 1.09 15.50 -0.33
N PRO A 166 0.61 16.04 -1.47
CA PRO A 166 -0.81 16.02 -1.84
C PRO A 166 -1.38 14.59 -2.02
N MET A 167 -0.52 13.67 -2.44
CA MET A 167 -0.85 12.28 -2.75
C MET A 167 0.33 11.37 -2.43
N GLU A 168 0.05 10.12 -2.05
CA GLU A 168 1.03 9.04 -1.97
C GLU A 168 0.55 7.82 -2.76
N VAL A 169 1.47 7.23 -3.52
CA VAL A 169 1.23 5.99 -4.27
C VAL A 169 2.07 4.90 -3.65
N THR A 170 1.39 3.88 -3.12
CA THR A 170 2.01 2.70 -2.54
C THR A 170 2.01 1.58 -3.56
N VAL A 171 3.20 1.16 -3.99
CA VAL A 171 3.38 0.05 -4.94
C VAL A 171 3.74 -1.21 -4.17
N LEU A 172 2.85 -2.20 -4.15
CA LEU A 172 3.04 -3.44 -3.41
C LEU A 172 3.69 -4.51 -4.29
N TYR A 173 4.76 -5.10 -3.77
CA TYR A 173 5.35 -6.31 -4.29
C TYR A 173 5.30 -7.42 -3.24
N HIS A 174 5.19 -8.67 -3.67
CA HIS A 174 5.16 -9.82 -2.77
C HIS A 174 6.18 -10.88 -3.18
N ILE A 175 6.69 -11.63 -2.21
CA ILE A 175 7.57 -12.78 -2.50
C ILE A 175 6.72 -13.85 -3.20
N GLN A 176 7.16 -14.28 -4.38
CA GLN A 176 6.56 -15.42 -5.05
C GLN A 176 6.93 -16.70 -4.28
N ARG A 177 5.97 -17.29 -3.58
CA ARG A 177 6.15 -18.60 -2.93
C ARG A 177 5.67 -19.68 -3.89
N THR A 178 6.57 -20.42 -4.52
CA THR A 178 6.19 -21.71 -5.13
C THR A 178 6.03 -22.77 -4.05
N TYR A 179 4.94 -23.56 -4.11
CA TYR A 179 4.55 -24.57 -3.11
C TYR A 179 5.42 -25.84 -3.11
N ARG A 180 6.73 -25.71 -3.33
CA ARG A 180 7.70 -26.77 -3.07
C ARG A 180 8.86 -26.17 -2.32
N SER A 181 9.42 -26.94 -1.40
CA SER A 181 10.37 -26.61 -0.34
C SER A 181 11.74 -26.08 -0.79
N HIS A 182 11.80 -25.37 -1.90
CA HIS A 182 12.95 -24.58 -2.32
C HIS A 182 12.43 -23.21 -2.72
N PHE A 183 12.95 -22.17 -2.06
CA PHE A 183 12.83 -20.80 -2.54
C PHE A 183 13.15 -20.81 -4.04
N THR A 184 12.19 -20.42 -4.87
CA THR A 184 12.43 -20.30 -6.30
C THR A 184 13.54 -19.27 -6.45
N THR A 185 14.70 -19.73 -6.89
CA THR A 185 15.75 -18.84 -7.37
C THR A 185 15.12 -17.91 -8.38
N CYS A 186 15.42 -16.61 -8.24
CA CYS A 186 14.96 -15.58 -9.16
C CYS A 186 15.08 -16.08 -10.61
N PRO A 187 13.99 -16.07 -11.41
CA PRO A 187 14.09 -16.38 -12.83
C PRO A 187 15.18 -15.48 -13.42
N LYS A 188 16.13 -16.09 -14.15
CA LYS A 188 17.18 -15.36 -14.86
C LYS A 188 16.58 -14.52 -15.97
#